data_AF-A0A9W4XKK3-F1
#
_entry.id   AF-A0A9W4XKK3-F1
#
_cell.length_a   1.000
_cell.length_b   1.000
_cell.length_c   1.000
_cell.angle_alpha   90.00
_cell.angle_beta   90.00
_cell.angle_gamma   90.00
#
_symmetry.space_group_name_H-M   'P 1'
#
loop_
_entity.id
_entity.type
_entity.pdbx_description
1 polymer ?
#
loop_
_entity_poly.entity_id
_entity_poly.type
_entity_poly.pdbx_seq_one_letter_code
_entity_poly.pdbx_strand_id
1 'polypeptide(L)'
;MNDDHVDKGPMIVRVMASTIAVGGVFVWARVFTRTVIRPFFGLDDALIVLTWFLILGYNIAMFISVHRGYGRHVTALLPERYVEAIHAEVIGQVFAIASFPSGKASIAVLLLRLFPGKKLRWFLWTFVAANAVFFYIDAIFILVQCQPVAFQWDHSIPGGKCWNPQVVIVWGFLTGVTGALTDFVFALLPWFYITKVQISLKEKLSVGVALSAGFAAGVCSIMKIYYTSTLGAHADYTYDTIPLIIWSCVELALINIAACIPTLRPLYLWIRGENVKGTSMNQSGYDMRYGSGTGRLNRFANRSGGATELGSSDHVHELNIYQSKTLDVTFEDRKDYNYGYKKSSSPGIRTTVEVHHGNNNSQFR
;
A
#
# COMPACT_ATOMS: atom_id res chain seq x y z
N MET A 1 23.94 -44.38 -3.98
CA MET A 1 23.05 -44.42 -2.80
C MET A 1 21.82 -43.64 -3.24
N ASN A 2 20.73 -44.35 -3.52
CA ASN A 2 19.66 -43.90 -4.41
C ASN A 2 18.84 -42.77 -3.76
N ASP A 3 18.97 -41.55 -4.29
CA ASP A 3 18.16 -40.37 -3.94
C ASP A 3 16.76 -40.40 -4.57
N ASP A 4 16.41 -41.47 -5.31
CA ASP A 4 15.16 -41.64 -6.06
C ASP A 4 13.88 -41.67 -5.19
N HIS A 5 14.01 -41.58 -3.86
CA HIS A 5 12.90 -41.62 -2.90
C HIS A 5 12.72 -40.33 -2.08
N VAL A 6 13.47 -39.27 -2.34
CA VAL A 6 13.33 -38.01 -1.59
C VAL A 6 12.15 -37.19 -2.13
N ASP A 7 10.99 -37.29 -1.45
CA ASP A 7 9.81 -36.46 -1.73
C ASP A 7 9.90 -35.11 -1.00
N LYS A 8 10.13 -34.03 -1.75
CA LYS A 8 10.16 -32.66 -1.22
C LYS A 8 8.78 -31.98 -1.17
N GLY A 9 7.73 -32.62 -1.69
CA GLY A 9 6.37 -32.06 -1.74
C GLY A 9 5.85 -31.60 -0.37
N PRO A 10 5.89 -32.44 0.69
CA PRO A 10 5.42 -32.06 2.02
C PRO A 10 6.17 -30.87 2.62
N MET A 11 7.46 -30.72 2.30
CA MET A 11 8.28 -29.60 2.76
C MET A 11 7.77 -28.29 2.16
N ILE A 12 7.50 -28.26 0.85
CA ILE A 12 6.98 -27.07 0.15
C ILE A 12 5.65 -26.63 0.76
N VAL A 13 4.70 -27.56 0.91
CA VAL A 13 3.37 -27.24 1.43
C VAL A 13 3.46 -26.66 2.84
N ARG A 14 4.32 -27.21 3.72
CA ARG A 14 4.52 -26.69 5.08
C ARG A 14 5.10 -25.28 5.07
N VAL A 15 6.12 -25.03 4.25
CA VAL A 15 6.76 -23.71 4.14
C VAL A 15 5.76 -22.69 3.59
N MET A 16 5.07 -23.01 2.50
CA MET A 16 4.09 -22.12 1.88
C MET A 16 2.91 -21.83 2.82
N ALA A 17 2.37 -22.85 3.49
CA ALA A 17 1.32 -22.69 4.49
C ALA A 17 1.76 -21.80 5.67
N SER A 18 3.02 -21.93 6.10
CA SER A 18 3.56 -21.08 7.18
C SER A 18 3.72 -19.63 6.74
N THR A 19 4.23 -19.38 5.53
CA THR A 19 4.47 -18.01 5.03
C THR A 19 3.16 -17.28 4.74
N ILE A 20 2.14 -17.97 4.21
CA ILE A 20 0.82 -17.37 4.02
C ILE A 20 0.09 -17.11 5.34
N ALA A 21 0.21 -18.01 6.32
CA ALA A 21 -0.39 -17.83 7.64
C ALA A 21 0.24 -16.62 8.36
N VAL A 22 1.58 -16.56 8.41
CA VAL A 22 2.29 -15.42 8.99
C VAL A 22 1.94 -14.14 8.24
N GLY A 23 2.05 -14.11 6.90
CA GLY A 23 1.67 -12.94 6.10
C GLY A 23 0.22 -12.51 6.33
N GLY A 24 -0.69 -13.47 6.45
CA GLY A 24 -2.11 -13.23 6.72
C GLY A 24 -2.33 -12.56 8.08
N VAL A 25 -1.69 -13.03 9.15
CA VAL A 25 -1.79 -12.40 10.47
C VAL A 25 -1.42 -10.92 10.41
N PHE A 26 -0.33 -10.57 9.73
CA PHE A 26 0.11 -9.17 9.59
C PHE A 26 -0.86 -8.34 8.75
N VAL A 27 -1.33 -8.88 7.61
CA VAL A 27 -2.27 -8.19 6.71
C VAL A 27 -3.61 -7.96 7.39
N TRP A 28 -4.18 -8.98 8.04
CA TRP A 28 -5.46 -8.86 8.74
C TRP A 28 -5.37 -7.96 9.97
N ALA A 29 -4.25 -8.02 10.72
CA ALA A 29 -4.01 -7.07 11.81
C ALA A 29 -3.93 -5.62 11.29
N ARG A 30 -3.30 -5.40 10.13
CA ARG A 30 -3.27 -4.10 9.47
C ARG A 30 -4.67 -3.65 9.03
N VAL A 31 -5.46 -4.51 8.40
CA VAL A 31 -6.84 -4.22 8.00
C VAL A 31 -7.70 -3.87 9.21
N PHE A 32 -7.61 -4.64 10.29
CA PHE A 32 -8.31 -4.36 11.55
C PHE A 32 -7.93 -2.98 12.11
N THR A 33 -6.64 -2.66 12.10
CA THR A 33 -6.14 -1.35 12.56
C THR A 33 -6.71 -0.19 11.73
N ARG A 34 -6.82 -0.38 10.41
CA ARG A 34 -7.26 0.65 9.46
C ARG A 34 -8.78 0.76 9.29
N THR A 35 -9.53 -0.20 9.82
CA THR A 35 -11.01 -0.22 9.76
C THR A 35 -11.62 0.12 11.12
N VAL A 36 -11.04 -0.39 12.22
CA VAL A 36 -11.60 -0.25 13.57
C VAL A 36 -10.90 0.85 14.37
N ILE A 37 -9.56 0.86 14.40
CA ILE A 37 -8.81 1.75 15.29
C ILE A 37 -8.64 3.14 14.67
N ARG A 38 -8.25 3.21 13.40
CA ARG A 38 -8.11 4.46 12.63
C ARG A 38 -8.71 4.27 11.23
N PRO A 39 -10.02 4.54 11.07
CA PRO A 39 -10.74 4.32 9.81
C PRO A 39 -10.18 5.21 8.70
N PHE A 40 -9.26 4.66 7.91
CA PHE A 40 -8.72 5.27 6.71
C PHE A 40 -8.16 4.15 5.84
N PHE A 41 -8.94 3.73 4.84
CA PHE A 41 -8.52 2.69 3.91
C PHE A 41 -7.78 3.31 2.73
N GLY A 42 -6.49 3.08 2.65
CA GLY A 42 -5.63 3.63 1.63
C GLY A 42 -5.40 2.68 0.44
N LEU A 43 -4.85 3.21 -0.65
CA LEU A 43 -4.42 2.39 -1.79
C LEU A 43 -3.36 1.34 -1.42
N ASP A 44 -2.47 1.63 -0.46
CA ASP A 44 -1.51 0.66 0.07
C ASP A 44 -2.18 -0.52 0.79
N ASP A 45 -3.29 -0.27 1.48
CA ASP A 45 -4.09 -1.31 2.14
C ASP A 45 -4.79 -2.20 1.11
N ALA A 46 -5.35 -1.62 0.05
CA ALA A 46 -5.94 -2.38 -1.05
C ALA A 46 -4.89 -3.28 -1.75
N LEU A 47 -3.71 -2.71 -2.03
CA LEU A 47 -2.62 -3.42 -2.70
C LEU A 47 -2.08 -4.58 -1.88
N ILE A 48 -1.90 -4.41 -0.56
CA ILE A 48 -1.37 -5.49 0.28
C ILE A 48 -2.37 -6.63 0.48
N VAL A 49 -3.66 -6.30 0.55
CA VAL A 49 -4.74 -7.30 0.57
C VAL A 49 -4.78 -8.07 -0.74
N LEU A 50 -4.66 -7.37 -1.88
CA LEU A 50 -4.54 -8.02 -3.19
C LEU A 50 -3.32 -8.96 -3.25
N THR A 51 -2.15 -8.51 -2.78
CA THR A 51 -0.95 -9.35 -2.71
C THR A 51 -1.18 -10.61 -1.90
N TRP A 52 -1.85 -10.52 -0.75
CA TRP A 52 -2.18 -11.69 0.06
C TRP A 52 -3.11 -12.67 -0.66
N PHE A 53 -4.14 -12.18 -1.36
CA PHE A 53 -5.02 -13.04 -2.17
C PHE A 53 -4.30 -13.70 -3.36
N LEU A 54 -3.35 -13.01 -3.99
CA LEU A 54 -2.53 -13.59 -5.05
C LEU A 54 -1.63 -14.71 -4.49
N ILE A 55 -1.01 -14.50 -3.32
CA ILE A 55 -0.24 -15.53 -2.62
C ILE A 55 -1.13 -16.72 -2.23
N LEU A 56 -2.37 -16.47 -1.82
CA LEU A 56 -3.36 -17.52 -1.56
C LEU A 56 -3.67 -18.34 -2.80
N GLY A 57 -3.90 -17.69 -3.93
CA GLY A 57 -4.09 -18.36 -5.23
C GLY A 57 -2.90 -19.26 -5.58
N TYR A 58 -1.68 -18.75 -5.40
CA TYR A 58 -0.46 -19.54 -5.62
C TYR A 58 -0.35 -20.75 -4.68
N ASN A 59 -0.68 -20.58 -3.40
CA ASN A 59 -0.68 -21.67 -2.42
C ASN A 59 -1.66 -22.78 -2.79
N ILE A 60 -2.87 -22.42 -3.22
CA ILE A 60 -3.90 -23.38 -3.66
C ILE A 60 -3.41 -24.15 -4.90
N ALA A 61 -2.89 -23.43 -5.89
CA ALA A 61 -2.33 -24.03 -7.10
C ALA A 61 -1.19 -25.01 -6.77
N MET A 62 -0.24 -24.61 -5.92
CA MET A 62 0.85 -25.48 -5.51
C MET A 62 0.40 -26.68 -4.67
N PHE A 63 -0.62 -26.53 -3.84
CA PHE A 63 -1.18 -27.67 -3.10
C PHE A 63 -1.75 -28.71 -4.07
N ILE A 64 -2.46 -28.27 -5.11
CA ILE A 64 -2.95 -29.15 -6.18
C ILE A 64 -1.77 -29.82 -6.91
N SER A 65 -0.75 -29.05 -7.29
CA SER A 65 0.45 -29.58 -7.97
C SER A 65 1.17 -30.64 -7.14
N VAL A 66 1.41 -30.38 -5.85
CA VAL A 66 2.07 -31.34 -4.94
C VAL A 66 1.22 -32.59 -4.75
N HIS A 67 -0.10 -32.45 -4.64
CA HIS A 67 -0.99 -33.60 -4.52
C HIS A 67 -0.94 -34.51 -5.77
N ARG A 68 -0.67 -33.93 -6.94
CA ARG A 68 -0.44 -34.67 -8.20
C ARG A 68 1.00 -35.19 -8.36
N GLY A 69 1.91 -34.89 -7.43
CA GLY A 69 3.26 -35.44 -7.37
C GLY A 69 4.39 -34.44 -7.64
N TYR A 70 4.08 -33.14 -7.72
CA TYR A 70 5.12 -32.11 -7.79
C TYR A 70 6.03 -32.19 -6.55
N GLY A 71 7.34 -32.20 -6.77
CA GLY A 71 8.35 -32.32 -5.71
C GLY A 71 9.07 -33.66 -5.65
N ARG A 72 8.71 -34.60 -6.52
CA ARG A 72 9.39 -35.88 -6.74
C ARG A 72 10.14 -35.86 -8.08
N HIS A 73 11.11 -36.75 -8.26
CA HIS A 73 11.81 -36.92 -9.53
C HIS A 73 10.84 -37.29 -10.65
N VAL A 74 11.04 -36.74 -11.86
CA VAL A 74 10.16 -36.93 -13.02
C VAL A 74 10.02 -38.42 -13.38
N THR A 75 11.09 -39.19 -13.20
CA THR A 75 11.15 -40.64 -13.44
C THR A 75 10.23 -41.47 -12.54
N ALA A 76 9.79 -40.93 -11.41
CA ALA A 76 8.94 -41.63 -10.45
C ALA A 76 7.44 -41.37 -10.62
N LEU A 77 7.02 -40.54 -11.58
CA LEU A 77 5.62 -40.18 -11.81
C LEU A 77 4.99 -40.87 -13.02
N LEU A 78 3.68 -41.15 -12.90
CA LEU A 78 2.83 -41.47 -14.05
C LEU A 78 2.70 -40.24 -14.97
N PRO A 79 2.77 -40.40 -16.30
CA PRO A 79 2.71 -39.27 -17.24
C PRO A 79 1.49 -38.37 -17.03
N GLU A 80 0.30 -38.93 -16.85
CA GLU A 80 -0.95 -38.16 -16.66
C GLU A 80 -0.90 -37.24 -15.44
N ARG A 81 -0.37 -37.75 -14.31
CA ARG A 81 -0.25 -36.98 -13.07
C ARG A 81 0.80 -35.87 -13.18
N TYR A 82 1.87 -36.14 -13.92
CA TYR A 82 2.89 -35.15 -14.22
C TYR A 82 2.31 -33.96 -15.01
N VAL A 83 1.52 -34.24 -16.05
CA VAL A 83 0.87 -33.19 -16.87
C VAL A 83 0.00 -32.27 -16.00
N GLU A 84 -0.86 -32.84 -15.17
CA GLU A 84 -1.72 -32.05 -14.26
C GLU A 84 -0.92 -31.26 -13.22
N ALA A 85 0.17 -31.84 -12.69
CA ALA A 85 1.01 -31.20 -11.69
C ALA A 85 1.71 -29.94 -12.25
N ILE A 86 2.31 -30.05 -13.44
CA ILE A 86 2.99 -28.94 -14.12
C ILE A 86 1.99 -27.90 -14.59
N HIS A 87 0.83 -28.30 -15.12
CA HIS A 87 -0.20 -27.35 -15.54
C HIS A 87 -0.70 -26.48 -14.38
N ALA A 88 -1.01 -27.09 -13.23
CA ALA A 88 -1.41 -26.35 -12.04
C ALA A 88 -0.26 -25.44 -11.53
N GLU A 89 0.99 -25.87 -11.67
CA GLU A 89 2.14 -25.10 -11.21
C GLU A 89 2.41 -23.88 -12.10
N VAL A 90 2.35 -24.02 -13.43
CA VAL A 90 2.49 -22.91 -14.40
C VAL A 90 1.42 -21.85 -14.15
N ILE A 91 0.16 -22.25 -13.93
CA ILE A 91 -0.92 -21.32 -13.56
C ILE A 91 -0.60 -20.66 -12.21
N GLY A 92 -0.12 -21.42 -11.23
CA GLY A 92 0.29 -20.92 -9.94
C GLY A 92 1.39 -19.85 -10.03
N GLN A 93 2.40 -20.06 -10.87
CA GLN A 93 3.50 -19.13 -11.06
C GLN A 93 3.02 -17.74 -11.52
N VAL A 94 1.96 -17.65 -12.33
CA VAL A 94 1.38 -16.35 -12.73
C VAL A 94 0.88 -15.57 -11.50
N PHE A 95 0.20 -16.24 -10.57
CA PHE A 95 -0.25 -15.61 -9.32
C PHE A 95 0.94 -15.20 -8.44
N ALA A 96 1.98 -16.03 -8.37
CA ALA A 96 3.20 -15.72 -7.63
C ALA A 96 3.90 -14.48 -8.21
N ILE A 97 4.12 -14.43 -9.52
CA ILE A 97 4.81 -13.34 -10.20
C ILE A 97 4.02 -12.03 -10.05
N ALA A 98 2.69 -12.06 -10.16
CA ALA A 98 1.83 -10.88 -9.96
C ALA A 98 1.81 -10.35 -8.51
N SER A 99 2.13 -11.19 -7.53
CA SER A 99 2.16 -10.79 -6.12
C SER A 99 3.35 -9.88 -5.76
N PHE A 100 4.51 -10.05 -6.43
CA PHE A 100 5.68 -9.21 -6.21
C PHE A 100 5.45 -7.71 -6.51
N PRO A 101 4.99 -7.30 -7.70
CA PRO A 101 4.80 -5.89 -8.00
C PRO A 101 3.69 -5.25 -7.18
N SER A 102 2.63 -5.98 -6.85
CA SER A 102 1.56 -5.47 -5.97
C SER A 102 2.06 -5.22 -4.54
N GLY A 103 2.86 -6.14 -3.98
CA GLY A 103 3.44 -5.98 -2.64
C GLY A 103 4.45 -4.83 -2.59
N LYS A 104 5.31 -4.74 -3.59
CA LYS A 104 6.29 -3.64 -3.74
C LYS A 104 5.61 -2.29 -3.95
N ALA A 105 4.51 -2.25 -4.69
CA ALA A 105 3.71 -1.03 -4.86
C ALA A 105 3.08 -0.58 -3.53
N SER A 106 2.60 -1.52 -2.68
CA SER A 106 2.10 -1.18 -1.35
C SER A 106 3.18 -0.52 -0.49
N ILE A 107 4.39 -1.08 -0.45
CA ILE A 107 5.54 -0.49 0.27
C ILE A 107 5.86 0.90 -0.27
N ALA A 108 5.90 1.08 -1.59
CA ALA A 108 6.19 2.38 -2.18
C ALA A 108 5.14 3.44 -1.82
N VAL A 109 3.85 3.10 -1.86
CA VAL A 109 2.78 4.01 -1.41
C VAL A 109 2.92 4.34 0.07
N LEU A 110 3.29 3.37 0.91
CA LEU A 110 3.57 3.59 2.33
C LEU A 110 4.75 4.55 2.54
N LEU A 111 5.85 4.37 1.80
CA LEU A 111 7.01 5.25 1.84
C LEU A 111 6.67 6.68 1.42
N LEU A 112 5.82 6.85 0.40
CA LEU A 112 5.35 8.17 -0.04
C LEU A 112 4.47 8.88 0.98
N ARG A 113 3.78 8.13 1.83
CA ARG A 113 3.04 8.72 2.97
C ARG A 113 3.97 9.09 4.10
N LEU A 114 5.02 8.31 4.34
CA LEU A 114 5.99 8.58 5.39
C LEU A 114 6.87 9.79 5.08
N PHE A 115 7.32 9.89 3.83
CA PHE A 115 8.27 10.91 3.40
C PHE A 115 7.65 11.77 2.28
N PRO A 116 7.10 12.95 2.61
CA PRO A 116 6.54 13.84 1.60
C PRO A 116 7.67 14.48 0.78
N GLY A 117 7.67 14.27 -0.55
CA GLY A 117 8.63 14.91 -1.45
C GLY A 117 8.32 14.69 -2.93
N LYS A 118 8.31 15.76 -3.74
CA LYS A 118 7.98 15.68 -5.18
C LYS A 118 8.98 14.82 -5.98
N LYS A 119 10.28 14.98 -5.71
CA LYS A 119 11.35 14.21 -6.36
C LYS A 119 11.25 12.72 -6.00
N LEU A 120 11.05 12.43 -4.71
CA LEU A 120 10.87 11.08 -4.20
C LEU A 120 9.64 10.40 -4.81
N ARG A 121 8.53 11.15 -4.95
CA ARG A 121 7.30 10.67 -5.59
C ARG A 121 7.52 10.23 -7.03
N TRP A 122 8.15 11.07 -7.83
CA TRP A 122 8.47 10.70 -9.21
C TRP A 122 9.41 9.48 -9.27
N PHE A 123 10.47 9.48 -8.48
CA PHE A 123 11.41 8.36 -8.42
C PHE A 123 10.72 7.04 -8.05
N LEU A 124 9.96 6.99 -6.96
CA LEU A 124 9.30 5.77 -6.49
C LEU A 124 8.25 5.24 -7.48
N TRP A 125 7.42 6.12 -8.05
CA TRP A 125 6.41 5.68 -9.03
C TRP A 125 7.04 5.15 -10.31
N THR A 126 8.04 5.84 -10.87
CA THR A 126 8.75 5.36 -12.06
C THR A 126 9.46 4.05 -11.78
N PHE A 127 10.10 3.91 -10.62
CA PHE A 127 10.86 2.72 -10.26
C PHE A 127 9.97 1.49 -10.01
N VAL A 128 8.85 1.67 -9.31
CA VAL A 128 7.85 0.61 -9.10
C VAL A 128 7.16 0.23 -10.40
N ALA A 129 6.80 1.21 -11.24
CA ALA A 129 6.19 0.95 -12.53
C ALA A 129 7.14 0.18 -13.46
N ALA A 130 8.42 0.57 -13.51
CA ALA A 130 9.44 -0.16 -14.27
C ALA A 130 9.57 -1.61 -13.78
N ASN A 131 9.69 -1.80 -12.46
CA ASN A 131 9.73 -3.15 -11.88
C ASN A 131 8.48 -3.96 -12.21
N ALA A 132 7.29 -3.37 -12.08
CA ALA A 132 6.04 -4.03 -12.42
C ALA A 132 6.00 -4.49 -13.87
N VAL A 133 6.48 -3.66 -14.81
CA VAL A 133 6.57 -4.04 -16.24
C VAL A 133 7.45 -5.27 -16.43
N PHE A 134 8.62 -5.34 -15.79
CA PHE A 134 9.49 -6.53 -15.89
C PHE A 134 8.78 -7.81 -15.38
N PHE A 135 8.13 -7.74 -14.21
CA PHE A 135 7.39 -8.88 -13.64
C PHE A 135 6.17 -9.28 -14.50
N TYR A 136 5.42 -8.35 -15.07
CA TYR A 136 4.28 -8.71 -15.92
C TYR A 136 4.72 -9.30 -17.27
N ILE A 137 5.82 -8.83 -17.85
CA ILE A 137 6.40 -9.46 -19.05
C ILE A 137 6.89 -10.88 -18.72
N ASP A 138 7.50 -11.09 -17.54
CA ASP A 138 7.88 -12.42 -17.04
C ASP A 138 6.68 -13.37 -16.93
N ALA A 139 5.57 -12.90 -16.35
CA ALA A 139 4.34 -13.67 -16.28
C ALA A 139 3.77 -14.04 -17.67
N ILE A 140 3.95 -13.17 -18.67
CA ILE A 140 3.55 -13.49 -20.05
C ILE A 140 4.49 -14.52 -20.66
N PHE A 141 5.80 -14.34 -20.48
CA PHE A 141 6.82 -15.24 -21.04
C PHE A 141 6.66 -16.66 -20.54
N ILE A 142 6.36 -16.84 -19.26
CA ILE A 142 6.10 -18.15 -18.66
C ILE A 142 4.88 -18.85 -19.26
N LEU A 143 3.92 -18.10 -19.82
CA LEU A 143 2.71 -18.65 -20.45
C LEU A 143 2.89 -18.92 -21.96
N VAL A 144 3.85 -18.26 -22.63
CA VAL A 144 3.98 -18.34 -24.10
C VAL A 144 5.28 -18.99 -24.56
N GLN A 145 6.10 -19.50 -23.63
CA GLN A 145 7.42 -20.07 -23.92
C GLN A 145 7.39 -21.31 -24.84
N CYS A 146 6.24 -21.99 -25.01
CA CYS A 146 6.11 -23.10 -25.94
C CYS A 146 4.94 -22.93 -26.92
N GLN A 147 5.08 -23.57 -28.08
CA GLN A 147 4.10 -23.59 -29.17
C GLN A 147 3.82 -25.06 -29.55
N PRO A 148 2.58 -25.56 -29.37
CA PRO A 148 1.46 -24.92 -28.66
C PRO A 148 1.75 -24.77 -27.15
N VAL A 149 1.06 -23.86 -26.46
CA VAL A 149 1.25 -23.59 -25.01
C VAL A 149 1.12 -24.88 -24.18
N ALA A 150 0.21 -25.77 -24.58
CA ALA A 150 0.01 -27.07 -23.93
C ALA A 150 1.26 -27.96 -23.90
N PHE A 151 2.22 -27.72 -24.81
CA PHE A 151 3.49 -28.45 -24.83
C PHE A 151 4.37 -28.15 -23.60
N GLN A 152 4.07 -27.12 -22.80
CA GLN A 152 4.77 -26.89 -21.53
C GLN A 152 4.53 -27.99 -20.49
N TRP A 153 3.34 -28.59 -20.49
CA TRP A 153 2.97 -29.62 -19.52
C TRP A 153 2.75 -30.98 -20.17
N ASP A 154 2.42 -31.03 -21.46
CA ASP A 154 2.23 -32.26 -22.23
C ASP A 154 3.24 -32.37 -23.38
N HIS A 155 4.35 -33.06 -23.10
CA HIS A 155 5.42 -33.30 -24.07
C HIS A 155 5.05 -34.39 -25.11
N SER A 156 3.87 -35.01 -25.02
CA SER A 156 3.42 -36.00 -26.01
C SER A 156 2.90 -35.38 -27.30
N ILE A 157 2.65 -34.06 -27.32
CA ILE A 157 2.09 -33.34 -28.46
C ILE A 157 3.14 -33.30 -29.60
N PRO A 158 2.82 -33.86 -30.79
CA PRO A 158 3.77 -33.93 -31.89
C PRO A 158 4.06 -32.54 -32.48
N GLY A 159 5.33 -32.27 -32.75
CA GLY A 159 5.77 -31.01 -33.36
C GLY A 159 5.83 -29.80 -32.41
N GLY A 160 5.61 -30.01 -31.11
CA GLY A 160 5.75 -28.98 -30.09
C GLY A 160 7.19 -28.48 -29.98
N LYS A 161 7.35 -27.16 -29.86
CA LYS A 161 8.66 -26.51 -29.69
C LYS A 161 8.58 -25.46 -28.59
N CYS A 162 9.55 -25.48 -27.69
CA CYS A 162 9.77 -24.42 -26.70
C CYS A 162 10.90 -23.50 -27.14
N TRP A 163 10.91 -22.29 -26.59
CA TRP A 163 12.05 -21.39 -26.68
C TRP A 163 13.29 -22.04 -26.06
N ASN A 164 14.47 -21.54 -26.45
CA ASN A 164 15.71 -21.99 -25.84
C ASN A 164 15.68 -21.68 -24.33
N PRO A 165 15.97 -22.65 -23.43
CA PRO A 165 15.98 -22.45 -21.98
C PRO A 165 16.81 -21.23 -21.54
N GLN A 166 17.86 -20.88 -22.29
CA GLN A 166 18.69 -19.70 -22.03
C GLN A 166 17.88 -18.39 -22.06
N VAL A 167 16.84 -18.28 -22.90
CA VAL A 167 15.99 -17.09 -22.95
C VAL A 167 15.22 -16.92 -21.64
N VAL A 168 14.67 -18.01 -21.11
CA VAL A 168 13.92 -18.03 -19.84
C VAL A 168 14.85 -17.70 -18.68
N ILE A 169 16.07 -18.26 -18.67
CA ILE A 169 17.07 -17.99 -17.61
C ILE A 169 17.53 -16.53 -17.64
N VAL A 170 17.83 -15.98 -18.82
CA VAL A 170 18.25 -14.57 -18.95
C VAL A 170 17.14 -13.64 -18.48
N TRP A 171 15.90 -13.93 -18.85
CA TRP A 171 14.77 -13.13 -18.41
C TRP A 171 14.53 -13.24 -16.90
N GLY A 172 14.56 -14.45 -16.34
CA GLY A 172 14.48 -14.70 -14.90
C GLY A 172 15.62 -14.06 -14.11
N PHE A 173 16.81 -13.97 -14.70
CA PHE A 173 17.94 -13.24 -14.11
C PHE A 173 17.66 -11.73 -14.07
N LEU A 174 17.15 -11.14 -15.16
CA LEU A 174 16.80 -9.72 -15.22
C LEU A 174 15.68 -9.36 -14.23
N THR A 175 14.65 -10.19 -14.12
CA THR A 175 13.54 -9.99 -13.17
C THR A 175 14.02 -10.18 -11.73
N GLY A 176 14.92 -11.15 -11.50
CA GLY A 176 15.59 -11.34 -10.21
C GLY A 176 16.43 -10.14 -9.79
N VAL A 177 17.26 -9.59 -10.68
CA VAL A 177 18.13 -8.42 -10.41
C VAL A 177 17.29 -7.17 -10.14
N THR A 178 16.27 -6.91 -10.95
CA THR A 178 15.36 -5.76 -10.73
C THR A 178 14.57 -5.93 -9.44
N GLY A 179 14.16 -7.16 -9.11
CA GLY A 179 13.61 -7.54 -7.81
C GLY A 179 14.54 -7.22 -6.65
N ALA A 180 15.78 -7.72 -6.67
CA ALA A 180 16.76 -7.46 -5.61
C ALA A 180 17.06 -5.96 -5.45
N LEU A 181 17.24 -5.25 -6.57
CA LEU A 181 17.51 -3.81 -6.56
C LEU A 181 16.35 -3.04 -5.89
N THR A 182 15.10 -3.41 -6.18
CA THR A 182 13.95 -2.75 -5.56
C THR A 182 13.89 -2.98 -4.05
N ASP A 183 14.20 -4.20 -3.58
CA ASP A 183 14.20 -4.51 -2.15
C ASP A 183 15.29 -3.74 -1.40
N PHE A 184 16.52 -3.69 -1.94
CA PHE A 184 17.60 -2.90 -1.33
C PHE A 184 17.32 -1.40 -1.36
N VAL A 185 16.74 -0.87 -2.45
CA VAL A 185 16.37 0.55 -2.51
C VAL A 185 15.32 0.87 -1.44
N PHE A 186 14.29 0.04 -1.27
CA PHE A 186 13.30 0.25 -0.21
C PHE A 186 13.86 0.06 1.19
N ALA A 187 14.85 -0.81 1.36
CA ALA A 187 15.57 -1.01 2.62
C ALA A 187 16.58 0.11 2.92
N LEU A 188 17.03 0.90 1.95
CA LEU A 188 17.99 1.99 2.19
C LEU A 188 17.33 3.36 2.25
N LEU A 189 16.23 3.54 1.53
CA LEU A 189 15.56 4.83 1.38
C LEU A 189 15.10 5.44 2.72
N PRO A 190 14.41 4.71 3.63
CA PRO A 190 14.04 5.28 4.93
C PRO A 190 15.26 5.66 5.77
N TRP A 191 16.36 4.92 5.67
CA TRP A 191 17.59 5.23 6.40
C TRP A 191 18.15 6.60 6.01
N PHE A 192 18.26 6.88 4.70
CA PHE A 192 18.74 8.16 4.21
C PHE A 192 17.84 9.34 4.58
N TYR A 193 16.52 9.13 4.64
CA TYR A 193 15.58 10.19 5.03
C TYR A 193 15.54 10.41 6.55
N ILE A 194 15.60 9.35 7.36
CA ILE A 194 15.54 9.43 8.82
C ILE A 194 16.76 10.16 9.40
N THR A 195 17.95 9.95 8.84
CA THR A 195 19.16 10.64 9.34
C THR A 195 19.08 12.17 9.26
N LYS A 196 18.19 12.71 8.42
CA LYS A 196 17.97 14.15 8.24
C LYS A 196 16.79 14.71 9.04
N VAL A 197 15.97 13.86 9.65
CA VAL A 197 14.71 14.27 10.30
C VAL A 197 14.70 13.86 11.76
N GLN A 198 14.35 14.78 12.66
CA GLN A 198 14.23 14.50 14.10
C GLN A 198 12.93 13.71 14.37
N ILE A 199 13.05 12.39 14.42
CA ILE A 199 11.94 11.45 14.64
C ILE A 199 12.04 10.85 16.05
N SER A 200 10.89 10.53 16.65
CA SER A 200 10.85 9.91 17.98
C SER A 200 11.54 8.52 17.98
N LEU A 201 12.18 8.14 19.10
CA LEU A 201 12.89 6.85 19.21
C LEU A 201 11.97 5.65 18.89
N LYS A 202 10.69 5.75 19.24
CA LYS A 202 9.68 4.72 19.00
C LYS A 202 9.39 4.54 17.50
N GLU A 203 9.33 5.63 16.73
CA GLU A 203 9.18 5.57 15.27
C GLU A 203 10.45 5.07 14.61
N LYS A 204 11.62 5.49 15.10
CA LYS A 204 12.92 4.98 14.65
C LYS A 204 13.02 3.46 14.78
N LEU A 205 12.49 2.87 15.86
CA LEU A 205 12.44 1.43 16.04
C LEU A 205 11.53 0.74 15.01
N SER A 206 10.31 1.24 14.80
CA SER A 206 9.38 0.65 13.81
C SER A 206 9.96 0.65 12.39
N VAL A 207 10.64 1.73 12.01
CA VAL A 207 11.30 1.80 10.71
C VAL A 207 12.53 0.89 10.69
N GLY A 208 13.30 0.79 11.76
CA GLY A 208 14.40 -0.16 11.90
C GLY A 208 14.00 -1.61 11.62
N VAL A 209 12.85 -2.05 12.14
CA VAL A 209 12.32 -3.40 11.90
C VAL A 209 11.81 -3.57 10.46
N ALA A 210 11.19 -2.54 9.87
CA ALA A 210 10.79 -2.59 8.46
C ALA A 210 12.01 -2.63 7.51
N LEU A 211 13.09 -1.93 7.86
CA LEU A 211 14.35 -1.91 7.12
C LEU A 211 15.03 -3.28 7.15
N SER A 212 15.08 -3.95 8.31
CA SER A 212 15.66 -5.29 8.41
C SER A 212 14.87 -6.33 7.60
N ALA A 213 13.53 -6.24 7.60
CA ALA A 213 12.68 -7.08 6.76
C ALA A 213 12.93 -6.84 5.26
N GLY A 214 13.07 -5.58 4.83
CA GLY A 214 13.41 -5.24 3.45
C GLY A 214 14.80 -5.73 3.02
N PHE A 215 15.80 -5.62 3.90
CA PHE A 215 17.13 -6.15 3.65
C PHE A 215 17.13 -7.68 3.52
N ALA A 216 16.41 -8.37 4.42
CA ALA A 216 16.24 -9.82 4.35
C ALA A 216 15.53 -10.26 3.06
N ALA A 217 14.53 -9.48 2.59
CA ALA A 217 13.89 -9.73 1.30
C ALA A 217 14.89 -9.60 0.15
N GLY A 218 15.75 -8.58 0.17
CA GLY A 218 16.83 -8.42 -0.83
C GLY A 218 17.83 -9.59 -0.85
N VAL A 219 18.16 -10.16 0.32
CA VAL A 219 18.99 -11.38 0.39
C VAL A 219 18.27 -12.58 -0.25
N CYS A 220 16.96 -12.74 0.01
CA CYS A 220 16.16 -13.77 -0.64
C CYS A 220 16.16 -13.60 -2.17
N SER A 221 16.06 -12.36 -2.65
CA SER A 221 16.14 -12.03 -4.07
C SER A 221 17.47 -12.43 -4.71
N ILE A 222 18.59 -12.25 -3.99
CA ILE A 222 19.92 -12.72 -4.45
C ILE A 222 19.95 -14.25 -4.54
N MET A 223 19.40 -14.95 -3.54
CA MET A 223 19.33 -16.41 -3.57
C MET A 223 18.51 -16.91 -4.75
N LYS A 224 17.39 -16.24 -5.10
CA LYS A 224 16.63 -16.58 -6.31
C LYS A 224 17.48 -16.46 -7.57
N ILE A 225 18.22 -15.35 -7.72
CA ILE A 225 19.11 -15.15 -8.87
C ILE A 225 20.10 -16.31 -9.00
N TYR A 226 20.71 -16.73 -7.89
CA TYR A 226 21.62 -17.86 -7.85
C TYR A 226 20.94 -19.15 -8.34
N TYR A 227 19.80 -19.53 -7.75
CA TYR A 227 19.10 -20.75 -8.15
C TYR A 227 18.59 -20.72 -9.59
N THR A 228 18.08 -19.58 -10.07
CA THR A 228 17.65 -19.42 -11.47
C THR A 228 18.80 -19.68 -12.45
N SER A 229 20.03 -19.24 -12.13
CA SER A 229 21.19 -19.51 -12.97
C SER A 229 21.65 -20.98 -12.98
N THR A 230 21.40 -21.71 -11.89
CA THR A 230 21.70 -23.14 -11.80
C THR A 230 20.65 -24.02 -12.47
N LEU A 231 19.40 -23.55 -12.61
CA LEU A 231 18.28 -24.31 -13.18
C LEU A 231 18.54 -24.76 -14.63
N GLY A 232 19.31 -24.00 -15.42
CA GLY A 232 19.62 -24.34 -16.82
C GLY A 232 20.51 -25.56 -17.02
N ALA A 233 21.14 -26.07 -15.95
CA ALA A 233 22.13 -27.14 -16.03
C ALA A 233 21.55 -28.53 -15.73
N HIS A 234 20.30 -28.62 -15.26
CA HIS A 234 19.74 -29.86 -14.71
C HIS A 234 18.48 -30.34 -15.44
N ALA A 235 18.32 -31.67 -15.51
CA ALA A 235 17.23 -32.33 -16.25
C ALA A 235 15.92 -32.44 -15.45
N ASP A 236 15.96 -32.32 -14.11
CA ASP A 236 14.81 -32.53 -13.21
C ASP A 236 14.16 -31.20 -12.77
N TYR A 237 13.47 -30.54 -13.70
CA TYR A 237 12.81 -29.25 -13.47
C TYR A 237 11.92 -29.23 -12.20
N THR A 238 11.14 -30.29 -11.97
CA THR A 238 10.20 -30.38 -10.83
C THR A 238 10.90 -30.46 -9.47
N TYR A 239 12.11 -31.01 -9.40
CA TYR A 239 12.86 -31.19 -8.15
C TYR A 239 13.80 -30.01 -7.85
N ASP A 240 14.38 -29.43 -8.89
CA ASP A 240 15.39 -28.36 -8.77
C ASP A 240 14.78 -26.97 -8.64
N THR A 241 13.52 -26.77 -9.04
CA THR A 241 12.79 -25.51 -8.87
C THR A 241 12.37 -25.26 -7.42
N ILE A 242 12.41 -26.28 -6.56
CA ILE A 242 11.89 -26.25 -5.19
C ILE A 242 12.58 -25.21 -4.29
N PRO A 243 13.93 -25.11 -4.24
CA PRO A 243 14.59 -24.07 -3.46
C PRO A 243 14.19 -22.67 -3.93
N LEU A 244 14.06 -22.46 -5.25
CA LEU A 244 13.63 -21.18 -5.83
C LEU A 244 12.22 -20.80 -5.36
N ILE A 245 11.29 -21.75 -5.35
CA ILE A 245 9.93 -21.55 -4.82
C ILE A 245 9.97 -21.14 -3.34
N ILE A 246 10.74 -21.87 -2.53
CA ILE A 246 10.87 -21.60 -1.09
C ILE A 246 11.39 -20.18 -0.85
N TRP A 247 12.48 -19.78 -1.52
CA TRP A 247 13.04 -18.43 -1.39
C TRP A 247 12.06 -17.35 -1.85
N SER A 248 11.30 -17.61 -2.92
CA SER A 248 10.26 -16.69 -3.41
C SER A 248 9.13 -16.49 -2.40
N CYS A 249 8.68 -17.57 -1.75
CA CYS A 249 7.64 -17.49 -0.73
C CYS A 249 8.11 -16.73 0.53
N VAL A 250 9.36 -16.96 0.95
CA VAL A 250 9.95 -16.25 2.10
C VAL A 250 10.09 -14.76 1.79
N GLU A 251 10.55 -14.40 0.59
CA GLU A 251 10.65 -13.01 0.16
C GLU A 251 9.28 -12.30 0.17
N LEU A 252 8.24 -12.93 -0.38
CA LEU A 252 6.88 -12.39 -0.36
C LEU A 252 6.32 -12.22 1.06
N ALA A 253 6.62 -13.16 1.96
CA ALA A 253 6.27 -13.03 3.37
C ALA A 253 6.97 -11.83 4.02
N LEU A 254 8.27 -11.63 3.74
CA LEU A 254 9.04 -10.50 4.23
C LEU A 254 8.52 -9.16 3.67
N ILE A 255 8.13 -9.12 2.40
CA ILE A 255 7.47 -7.95 1.77
C ILE A 255 6.16 -7.63 2.52
N ASN A 256 5.32 -8.63 2.80
CA ASN A 256 4.08 -8.44 3.54
C ASN A 256 4.32 -7.92 4.97
N ILE A 257 5.28 -8.50 5.68
CA ILE A 257 5.65 -8.08 7.02
C ILE A 257 6.19 -6.63 7.00
N ALA A 258 7.12 -6.33 6.10
CA ALA A 258 7.70 -4.99 5.92
C ALA A 258 6.63 -3.92 5.64
N ALA A 259 5.65 -4.23 4.80
CA ALA A 259 4.53 -3.35 4.50
C ALA A 259 3.62 -3.12 5.72
N CYS A 260 3.45 -4.11 6.59
CA CYS A 260 2.51 -4.02 7.71
C CYS A 260 3.10 -3.39 8.98
N ILE A 261 4.42 -3.50 9.22
CA ILE A 261 5.09 -3.04 10.45
C ILE A 261 4.77 -1.58 10.80
N PRO A 262 4.89 -0.58 9.89
CA PRO A 262 4.66 0.83 10.26
C PRO A 262 3.22 1.12 10.69
N THR A 263 2.26 0.31 10.24
CA THR A 263 0.84 0.48 10.56
C THR A 263 0.37 -0.26 11.79
N LEU A 264 1.14 -1.23 12.30
CA LEU A 264 0.77 -1.99 13.49
C LEU A 264 1.04 -1.25 14.81
N ARG A 265 1.75 -0.12 14.77
CA ARG A 265 2.00 0.70 15.96
C ARG A 265 0.72 1.13 16.71
N PRO A 266 -0.30 1.74 16.07
CA PRO A 266 -1.54 2.09 16.76
C PRO A 266 -2.29 0.88 17.34
N LEU A 267 -2.19 -0.31 16.72
CA LEU A 267 -2.74 -1.55 17.28
C LEU A 267 -2.04 -1.94 18.59
N TYR A 268 -0.72 -1.87 18.62
CA TYR A 268 0.06 -2.16 19.82
C TYR A 268 -0.31 -1.23 20.99
N LEU A 269 -0.50 0.07 20.72
CA LEU A 269 -0.93 1.04 21.72
C LEU A 269 -2.36 0.77 22.22
N TRP A 270 -3.26 0.41 21.30
CA TRP A 270 -4.64 0.06 21.64
C TRP A 270 -4.73 -1.18 22.54
N ILE A 271 -3.96 -2.25 22.24
CA ILE A 271 -3.91 -3.47 23.06
C ILE A 271 -3.40 -3.16 24.48
N ARG A 272 -2.48 -2.19 24.63
CA ARG A 272 -1.96 -1.77 25.93
C ARG A 272 -2.90 -0.87 26.75
N GLY A 273 -4.07 -0.52 26.21
CA GLY A 273 -5.01 0.39 26.87
C GLY A 273 -4.51 1.84 26.94
N GLU A 274 -3.44 2.18 26.21
CA GLU A 274 -2.97 3.56 26.11
C GLU A 274 -3.93 4.33 25.19
N ASN A 275 -4.48 5.46 25.65
CA ASN A 275 -5.37 6.29 24.86
C ASN A 275 -4.70 6.67 23.53
N VAL A 276 -5.23 6.17 22.41
CA VAL A 276 -4.80 6.52 21.05
C VAL A 276 -5.30 7.93 20.69
N LYS A 277 -5.01 8.94 21.54
CA LYS A 277 -5.26 10.35 21.23
C LYS A 277 -4.00 10.92 20.58
N GLY A 278 -4.11 11.27 19.29
CA GLY A 278 -3.25 12.27 18.65
C GLY A 278 -1.79 11.88 18.44
N THR A 279 -1.52 11.04 17.44
CA THR A 279 -0.32 11.22 16.61
C THR A 279 -0.84 11.48 15.22
N SER A 280 -1.20 12.74 14.99
CA SER A 280 -1.45 13.27 13.66
C SER A 280 -0.10 13.26 12.97
N MET A 281 0.15 12.25 12.14
CA MET A 281 1.16 12.42 11.10
C MET A 281 0.61 13.55 10.24
N ASN A 282 1.25 14.73 10.30
CA ASN A 282 0.84 15.93 9.58
C ASN A 282 0.76 15.60 8.09
N GLN A 283 -0.43 15.18 7.66
CA GLN A 283 -0.75 15.00 6.27
C GLN A 283 -1.00 16.41 5.75
N SER A 284 0.06 17.07 5.28
CA SER A 284 -0.06 18.22 4.41
C SER A 284 -0.72 17.74 3.11
N GLY A 285 -2.05 17.59 3.16
CA GLY A 285 -2.88 17.51 1.98
C GLY A 285 -2.68 18.80 1.20
N TYR A 286 -2.17 18.67 -0.03
CA TYR A 286 -2.35 19.71 -1.02
C TYR A 286 -3.85 19.79 -1.30
N ASP A 287 -4.52 20.64 -0.53
CA ASP A 287 -5.87 21.08 -0.82
C ASP A 287 -5.77 21.90 -2.11
N MET A 288 -6.02 21.25 -3.24
CA MET A 288 -6.12 21.91 -4.54
C MET A 288 -7.45 22.66 -4.54
N ARG A 289 -7.48 23.81 -3.86
CA ARG A 289 -8.56 24.79 -3.99
C ARG A 289 -8.53 25.29 -5.42
N TYR A 290 -9.52 24.86 -6.22
CA TYR A 290 -9.93 25.56 -7.42
C TYR A 290 -10.18 27.02 -7.04
N GLY A 291 -9.35 27.91 -7.59
CA GLY A 291 -9.47 29.34 -7.38
C GLY A 291 -10.75 29.85 -8.02
N SER A 292 -11.75 30.15 -7.21
CA SER A 292 -12.77 31.15 -7.54
C SER A 292 -12.28 32.47 -6.92
N GLY A 293 -11.89 33.40 -7.79
CA GLY A 293 -11.37 34.69 -7.40
C GLY A 293 -12.46 35.55 -6.78
N THR A 294 -12.30 35.89 -5.50
CA THR A 294 -12.79 37.14 -4.93
C THR A 294 -11.73 37.62 -3.93
N GLY A 295 -10.93 38.59 -4.37
CA GLY A 295 -9.90 39.20 -3.55
C GLY A 295 -10.47 40.23 -2.57
N ARG A 296 -9.65 40.50 -1.54
CA ARG A 296 -9.72 41.61 -0.57
C ARG A 296 -10.79 41.51 0.52
N LEU A 297 -10.37 41.10 1.71
CA LEU A 297 -10.51 41.86 2.98
C LEU A 297 -10.09 40.97 4.16
N ASN A 298 -8.81 40.99 4.52
CA ASN A 298 -8.41 40.80 5.92
C ASN A 298 -6.95 41.21 6.09
N ARG A 299 -6.75 42.52 6.21
CA ARG A 299 -5.47 43.07 6.66
C ARG A 299 -5.70 44.36 7.45
N PHE A 300 -6.57 44.32 8.47
CA PHE A 300 -6.66 45.36 9.49
C PHE A 300 -7.25 44.79 10.79
N ALA A 301 -6.48 43.94 11.48
CA ALA A 301 -6.73 43.62 12.89
C ALA A 301 -5.41 43.15 13.52
N ASN A 302 -4.43 44.07 13.59
CA ASN A 302 -3.34 43.94 14.56
C ASN A 302 -2.67 45.29 14.77
N ARG A 303 -3.28 46.13 15.61
CA ARG A 303 -2.59 47.23 16.30
C ARG A 303 -3.42 47.70 17.49
N SER A 304 -2.78 47.75 18.65
CA SER A 304 -3.26 48.19 19.99
C SER A 304 -4.30 47.27 20.63
N GLY A 305 -4.25 46.90 21.90
CA GLY A 305 -3.40 47.23 23.05
C GLY A 305 -3.90 46.35 24.22
N GLY A 306 -3.04 46.07 25.21
CA GLY A 306 -3.30 45.07 26.23
C GLY A 306 -4.42 45.40 27.24
N ALA A 307 -4.98 44.34 27.83
CA ALA A 307 -5.54 44.33 29.18
C ALA A 307 -5.73 42.88 29.65
N THR A 308 -4.96 42.53 30.69
CA THR A 308 -5.31 41.83 31.94
C THR A 308 -6.26 40.63 31.93
N GLU A 309 -5.73 39.51 32.45
CA GLU A 309 -6.44 38.30 32.85
C GLU A 309 -7.54 38.53 33.91
N LEU A 310 -8.60 37.74 33.84
CA LEU A 310 -9.34 37.21 35.00
C LEU A 310 -10.09 35.95 34.53
N GLY A 311 -9.78 34.82 35.15
CA GLY A 311 -10.29 33.50 34.76
C GLY A 311 -11.69 33.19 35.24
N SER A 312 -12.37 32.30 34.53
CA SER A 312 -13.28 31.33 35.12
C SER A 312 -13.38 30.13 34.18
N SER A 313 -13.21 28.95 34.77
CA SER A 313 -13.27 27.65 34.12
C SER A 313 -14.71 27.19 34.06
N ASP A 314 -15.20 26.77 32.90
CA ASP A 314 -16.45 26.00 32.82
C ASP A 314 -16.34 24.83 31.84
N HIS A 315 -16.73 23.68 32.39
CA HIS A 315 -17.03 22.44 31.71
C HIS A 315 -18.21 22.62 30.74
N VAL A 316 -18.07 22.16 29.50
CA VAL A 316 -19.23 21.88 28.64
C VAL A 316 -19.11 20.50 28.01
N HIS A 317 -19.97 19.61 28.48
CA HIS A 317 -20.45 18.44 27.76
C HIS A 317 -21.25 18.93 26.55
N GLU A 318 -20.95 18.44 25.34
CA GLU A 318 -21.89 18.53 24.23
C GLU A 318 -22.18 17.16 23.63
N LEU A 319 -23.42 16.75 23.86
CA LEU A 319 -24.13 15.64 23.23
C LEU A 319 -24.55 16.10 21.82
N ASN A 320 -24.33 15.21 20.85
CA ASN A 320 -24.97 15.28 19.54
C ASN A 320 -26.49 15.26 19.70
N ILE A 321 -27.22 16.09 18.95
CA ILE A 321 -28.46 15.73 18.23
C ILE A 321 -28.73 16.77 17.13
N TYR A 322 -28.95 16.27 15.92
CA TYR A 322 -29.46 17.00 14.76
C TYR A 322 -30.90 17.48 14.97
N GLN A 323 -31.22 18.73 14.61
CA GLN A 323 -32.44 19.04 13.83
C GLN A 323 -32.48 20.50 13.35
N SER A 324 -32.88 20.70 12.09
CA SER A 324 -33.08 22.02 11.49
C SER A 324 -34.45 22.61 11.87
N LYS A 325 -34.50 23.93 12.06
CA LYS A 325 -35.64 24.79 11.73
C LYS A 325 -35.23 26.25 11.79
N THR A 326 -35.44 26.96 10.68
CA THR A 326 -35.29 28.41 10.55
C THR A 326 -36.44 29.11 11.26
N LEU A 327 -36.12 30.07 12.13
CA LEU A 327 -37.06 30.93 12.84
C LEU A 327 -36.71 32.38 12.49
N ASP A 328 -37.61 33.05 11.77
CA ASP A 328 -37.56 34.50 11.57
C ASP A 328 -38.20 35.19 12.78
N VAL A 329 -37.47 36.12 13.39
CA VAL A 329 -37.94 36.93 14.51
C VAL A 329 -37.77 38.40 14.16
N THR A 330 -38.90 39.09 14.02
CA THR A 330 -38.98 40.55 13.93
C THR A 330 -38.84 41.17 15.31
N PHE A 331 -37.97 42.18 15.45
CA PHE A 331 -37.80 42.93 16.69
C PHE A 331 -38.46 44.31 16.60
N GLU A 332 -39.31 44.60 17.58
CA GLU A 332 -39.94 45.90 17.82
C GLU A 332 -39.20 46.56 18.97
N ASP A 333 -38.57 47.72 18.72
CA ASP A 333 -37.61 48.32 19.65
C ASP A 333 -38.26 49.41 20.52
N ARG A 334 -38.24 49.22 21.85
CA ARG A 334 -38.78 50.15 22.85
C ARG A 334 -37.63 50.99 23.43
N LYS A 335 -37.79 52.31 23.36
CA LYS A 335 -36.80 53.34 23.72
C LYS A 335 -36.55 53.49 25.22
N ASP A 336 -35.33 53.93 25.54
CA ASP A 336 -34.96 55.13 26.33
C ASP A 336 -33.85 54.89 27.36
N TYR A 337 -32.70 55.56 27.23
CA TYR A 337 -32.26 56.68 28.08
C TYR A 337 -30.83 57.15 27.74
N ASN A 338 -30.63 58.47 27.80
CA ASN A 338 -29.46 59.26 27.38
C ASN A 338 -28.60 59.72 28.56
N TYR A 339 -27.29 59.90 28.36
CA TYR A 339 -26.38 60.95 28.91
C TYR A 339 -24.93 60.51 28.57
N GLY A 340 -23.99 61.23 27.94
CA GLY A 340 -23.87 62.60 27.47
C GLY A 340 -22.42 63.07 27.71
N TYR A 341 -21.59 63.27 26.66
CA TYR A 341 -20.49 64.27 26.65
C TYR A 341 -19.97 64.52 25.22
N LYS A 342 -19.78 65.80 24.87
CA LYS A 342 -19.45 66.37 23.54
C LYS A 342 -17.95 66.69 23.38
N LYS A 343 -17.39 66.51 22.17
CA LYS A 343 -16.73 67.58 21.33
C LYS A 343 -16.17 66.96 20.03
N SER A 344 -16.66 67.39 18.86
CA SER A 344 -16.02 68.34 17.91
C SER A 344 -14.95 67.68 17.03
N SER A 345 -14.93 67.72 15.70
CA SER A 345 -15.70 68.44 14.68
C SER A 345 -15.37 67.87 13.27
N SER A 346 -16.40 67.78 12.44
CA SER A 346 -16.57 67.66 10.96
C SER A 346 -15.40 67.99 10.01
N PRO A 347 -15.43 67.57 8.71
CA PRO A 347 -16.62 67.27 7.90
C PRO A 347 -16.62 65.91 7.17
N GLY A 348 -17.74 65.20 7.30
CA GLY A 348 -18.08 64.04 6.49
C GLY A 348 -18.73 64.46 5.17
N ILE A 349 -18.27 63.85 4.09
CA ILE A 349 -18.94 63.87 2.77
C ILE A 349 -20.23 63.05 2.93
N ARG A 350 -21.39 63.70 2.74
CA ARG A 350 -22.68 63.02 2.59
C ARG A 350 -22.79 62.54 1.15
N THR A 351 -22.92 61.23 0.96
CA THR A 351 -23.43 60.66 -0.29
C THR A 351 -24.83 60.13 0.00
N THR A 352 -25.84 60.86 -0.47
CA THR A 352 -27.24 60.43 -0.46
C THR A 352 -27.42 59.37 -1.54
N VAL A 353 -27.88 58.19 -1.17
CA VAL A 353 -28.39 57.20 -2.12
C VAL A 353 -29.91 57.26 -2.04
N GLU A 354 -30.54 57.85 -3.05
CA GLU A 354 -31.98 57.78 -3.25
C GLU A 354 -32.36 56.36 -3.67
N VAL A 355 -33.24 55.72 -2.90
CA VAL A 355 -33.82 54.43 -3.27
C VAL A 355 -35.26 54.67 -3.70
N HIS A 356 -35.51 54.59 -5.01
CA HIS A 356 -36.85 54.61 -5.57
C HIS A 356 -37.56 53.28 -5.26
N HIS A 357 -38.63 53.33 -4.46
CA HIS A 357 -39.57 52.23 -4.30
C HIS A 357 -40.58 52.24 -5.46
N GLY A 358 -40.47 51.27 -6.36
CA GLY A 358 -41.55 50.92 -7.30
C GLY A 358 -42.45 49.88 -6.65
N ASN A 359 -43.68 50.25 -6.31
CA ASN A 359 -44.72 49.35 -5.82
C ASN A 359 -45.90 49.38 -6.80
N ASN A 360 -46.33 48.22 -7.29
CA ASN A 360 -47.72 47.74 -7.21
C ASN A 360 -48.02 46.62 -8.20
N ASN A 361 -48.65 45.58 -7.65
CA ASN A 361 -49.55 44.67 -8.33
C ASN A 361 -50.63 45.43 -9.12
N SER A 362 -50.96 44.95 -10.32
CA SER A 362 -52.34 44.58 -10.69
C SER A 362 -52.48 44.22 -12.17
N GLN A 363 -53.17 43.09 -12.38
CA GLN A 363 -54.21 42.89 -13.39
C GLN A 363 -53.91 42.44 -14.84
N PHE A 364 -54.77 41.48 -15.21
CA PHE A 364 -55.40 41.17 -16.50
C PHE A 364 -54.71 40.23 -17.50
N ARG A 365 -55.40 39.07 -17.64
CA ARG A 365 -55.94 38.46 -18.86
C ARG A 365 -55.00 37.83 -19.88
#